data_AF-A0A2X0SL83-F1
#
_entry.id   AF-A0A2X0SL83-F1
#
_cell.length_a   1.000
_cell.length_b   1.000
_cell.length_c   1.000
_cell.angle_alpha   90.00
_cell.angle_beta   90.00
_cell.angle_gamma   90.00
#
_symmetry.space_group_name_H-M   'P 1'
#
loop_
_entity.id
_entity.type
_entity.pdbx_description
1 polymer ?
#
loop_
_entity_poly.entity_id
_entity_poly.type
_entity_poly.pdbx_seq_one_letter_code
_entity_poly.pdbx_strand_id
1 'polypeptide(L)'
;MRFFTLNPPVHIKTVGGGDATITSIESDPPDIFIGTLKVPAGTFNVSWDENGFCRNMEPTANLAPGSGEFQALLKEARELGL
;
A
#
# COMPACT_ATOMS: atom_id res chain seq x y z
N MET A 1 -15.77 -1.43 -8.76
CA MET A 1 -14.30 -1.38 -8.84
C MET A 1 -13.80 -0.25 -9.74
N ARG A 2 -13.36 0.87 -9.15
CA ARG A 2 -12.56 1.92 -9.81
C ARG A 2 -11.14 1.89 -9.26
N PHE A 3 -10.17 2.10 -10.13
CA PHE A 3 -8.76 2.24 -9.76
C PHE A 3 -8.29 3.66 -10.04
N PHE A 4 -7.57 4.22 -9.08
CA PHE A 4 -6.87 5.48 -9.21
C PHE A 4 -5.37 5.19 -9.26
N THR A 5 -4.74 5.45 -10.40
CA THR A 5 -3.29 5.32 -10.54
C THR A 5 -2.61 6.51 -9.87
N LEU A 6 -1.67 6.22 -8.97
CA LEU A 6 -0.84 7.23 -8.30
C LEU A 6 0.32 7.63 -9.23
N ASN A 7 0.49 8.93 -9.42
CA ASN A 7 1.60 9.48 -10.19
C ASN A 7 2.11 10.78 -9.53
N PRO A 8 3.25 10.75 -8.80
CA PRO A 8 4.18 9.62 -8.70
C PRO A 8 3.68 8.47 -7.79
N PRO A 9 4.22 7.24 -7.93
CA PRO A 9 4.00 6.17 -6.96
C PRO A 9 4.46 6.55 -5.56
N VAL A 10 3.82 5.99 -4.52
CA VAL A 10 4.16 6.25 -3.12
C VAL A 10 5.06 5.14 -2.59
N HIS A 11 6.20 5.49 -2.01
CA HIS A 11 7.13 4.54 -1.42
C HIS A 11 6.98 4.50 0.09
N ILE A 12 6.81 3.31 0.67
CA ILE A 12 6.59 3.12 2.10
C ILE A 12 7.43 1.93 2.58
N LYS A 13 8.06 2.05 3.75
CA LYS A 13 8.71 0.90 4.39
C LYS A 13 7.69 0.00 5.07
N THR A 14 7.83 -1.30 4.90
CA THR A 14 7.03 -2.27 5.66
C THR A 14 7.56 -2.43 7.09
N VAL A 15 6.75 -3.01 7.97
CA VAL A 15 7.14 -3.34 9.35
C VAL A 15 8.38 -4.26 9.39
N GLY A 16 8.51 -5.16 8.42
CA GLY A 16 9.67 -6.04 8.25
C GLY A 16 10.88 -5.40 7.57
N GLY A 17 10.83 -4.09 7.26
CA GLY A 17 11.92 -3.35 6.60
C GLY A 17 11.98 -3.48 5.08
N GLY A 18 10.99 -4.11 4.45
CA GLY A 18 10.87 -4.21 3.00
C GLY A 18 10.47 -2.88 2.36
N ASP A 19 10.74 -2.74 1.07
CA ASP A 19 10.41 -1.54 0.29
C ASP A 19 9.09 -1.75 -0.45
N ALA A 20 8.01 -1.17 0.05
CA ALA A 20 6.72 -1.16 -0.64
C ALA A 20 6.63 0.05 -1.58
N THR A 21 6.06 -0.17 -2.76
CA THR A 21 5.74 0.87 -3.75
C THR A 21 4.28 0.74 -4.12
N ILE A 22 3.47 1.72 -3.73
CA ILE A 22 2.04 1.80 -4.01
C ILE A 22 1.85 2.53 -5.33
N THR A 23 1.20 1.88 -6.29
CA THR A 23 0.97 2.42 -7.63
C THR A 23 -0.48 2.76 -7.88
N SER A 24 -1.40 2.16 -7.12
CA SER A 24 -2.83 2.37 -7.32
C SER A 24 -3.60 2.29 -6.02
N ILE A 25 -4.71 3.01 -5.98
CA ILE A 25 -5.73 2.95 -4.95
C ILE A 25 -7.00 2.38 -5.59
N GLU A 26 -7.62 1.41 -4.93
CA GLU A 26 -8.88 0.82 -5.36
C GLU A 26 -10.02 1.32 -4.46
N SER A 27 -11.12 1.76 -5.08
CA SER A 27 -12.23 2.43 -4.39
C SER A 27 -13.29 1.47 -3.81
N ASP A 28 -13.10 0.15 -3.96
CA ASP A 28 -14.11 -0.86 -3.69
C ASP A 28 -13.47 -1.93 -2.80
N PRO A 29 -13.79 -1.99 -1.50
CA PRO A 29 -13.10 -2.88 -0.57
C PRO A 29 -13.21 -4.36 -0.98
N PRO A 30 -12.21 -5.19 -0.64
CA PRO A 30 -11.43 -5.04 0.59
C PRO A 30 -9.95 -4.67 0.43
N ASP A 31 -9.47 -4.56 -0.81
CA ASP A 31 -8.09 -4.19 -1.11
C ASP A 31 -8.09 -2.71 -1.49
N ILE A 32 -7.41 -1.89 -0.71
CA ILE A 32 -7.47 -0.43 -0.83
C ILE A 32 -6.21 0.08 -1.55
N PHE A 33 -5.05 -0.49 -1.22
CA PHE A 33 -3.75 -0.10 -1.80
C PHE A 33 -3.16 -1.26 -2.59
N ILE A 34 -2.72 -0.97 -3.81
CA ILE A 34 -2.13 -1.95 -4.71
C ILE A 34 -0.73 -1.50 -5.11
N GLY A 35 0.20 -2.44 -5.08
CA GLY A 35 1.57 -2.13 -5.41
C GLY A 35 2.49 -3.34 -5.44
N THR A 36 3.77 -3.05 -5.21
CA THR A 36 4.82 -4.06 -5.15
C THR A 36 5.57 -3.97 -3.84
N LEU A 37 6.10 -5.11 -3.38
CA LEU A 37 6.99 -5.21 -2.24
C LEU A 37 8.30 -5.83 -2.70
N LYS A 38 9.39 -5.09 -2.49
CA LYS A 38 10.75 -5.57 -2.73
C LYS A 38 11.38 -6.04 -1.42
N VAL A 39 11.82 -7.29 -1.43
CA VAL A 39 12.56 -7.96 -0.35
C VAL A 39 13.77 -8.69 -0.95
N PRO A 40 14.73 -9.20 -0.16
CA PRO A 40 15.89 -9.91 -0.69
C PRO A 40 15.55 -11.11 -1.60
N ALA A 41 14.41 -11.75 -1.36
CA ALA A 41 13.92 -12.87 -2.16
C ALA A 41 13.37 -12.48 -3.54
N GLY A 42 13.07 -11.19 -3.77
CA GLY A 42 12.49 -10.71 -5.02
C GLY A 42 11.50 -9.57 -4.85
N THR A 43 10.82 -9.23 -5.94
CA THR A 43 9.73 -8.25 -5.98
C THR A 43 8.40 -8.99 -6.17
N PHE A 44 7.42 -8.69 -5.34
CA PHE A 44 6.12 -9.35 -5.32
C PHE A 44 4.99 -8.32 -5.51
N ASN A 45 3.94 -8.70 -6.23
CA ASN A 45 2.71 -7.90 -6.29
C ASN A 45 1.91 -8.15 -5.01
N VAL A 46 1.49 -7.08 -4.36
CA VAL A 46 0.86 -7.11 -3.04
C VAL A 46 -0.26 -6.10 -2.96
N SER A 47 -1.24 -6.40 -2.11
CA SER A 47 -2.34 -5.51 -1.77
C SER A 47 -2.45 -5.34 -0.26
N TRP A 48 -2.90 -4.16 0.14
CA TRP A 48 -3.13 -3.80 1.54
C TRP A 48 -4.53 -3.24 1.72
N ASP A 49 -5.10 -3.45 2.90
CA ASP A 49 -6.33 -2.80 3.32
C ASP A 49 -6.09 -1.36 3.79
N GLU A 50 -7.15 -0.68 4.22
CA GLU A 50 -7.11 0.71 4.71
C GLU A 50 -6.25 0.89 5.97
N ASN A 51 -5.97 -0.19 6.70
CA ASN A 51 -5.12 -0.17 7.89
C ASN A 51 -3.66 -0.48 7.56
N GLY A 52 -3.35 -0.75 6.29
CA GLY A 52 -2.01 -1.13 5.83
C GLY A 52 -1.68 -2.60 6.11
N PHE A 53 -2.68 -3.45 6.39
CA PHE A 53 -2.47 -4.89 6.54
C PHE A 53 -2.36 -5.53 5.17
N CYS A 54 -1.26 -6.26 4.94
CA CYS A 54 -1.05 -6.96 3.69
C CYS A 54 -1.93 -8.22 3.68
N ARG A 55 -2.74 -8.38 2.63
CA ARG A 55 -3.75 -9.45 2.57
C ARG A 55 -3.24 -10.74 1.94
N ASN A 56 -2.14 -10.66 1.19
CA ASN A 56 -1.61 -11.78 0.42
C ASN A 56 -0.18 -12.20 0.83
N MET A 57 0.35 -11.66 1.93
CA MET A 57 1.69 -11.96 2.45
C MET A 57 1.71 -12.01 3.99
N GLU A 58 2.87 -12.39 4.55
CA GLU A 58 3.15 -12.41 5.99
C GLU A 58 3.00 -11.02 6.66
N PRO A 59 2.72 -10.93 7.97
CA PRO A 59 2.55 -9.66 8.70
C PRO A 59 3.74 -8.69 8.61
N THR A 60 4.93 -9.18 8.29
CA THR A 60 6.13 -8.35 8.05
C THR A 60 6.00 -7.48 6.78
N ALA A 61 5.06 -7.80 5.89
CA ALA A 61 4.73 -7.02 4.69
C ALA A 61 3.75 -5.86 4.96
N ASN A 62 3.20 -5.74 6.17
CA ASN A 62 2.31 -4.63 6.52
C ASN A 62 3.01 -3.28 6.33
N LEU A 63 2.29 -2.30 5.80
CA LEU A 63 2.78 -0.92 5.72
C LEU A 63 2.96 -0.39 7.14
N ALA A 64 4.00 0.43 7.40
CA ALA A 64 4.20 1.03 8.72
C ALA A 64 3.16 2.15 8.95
N PRO A 65 2.09 1.93 9.75
CA PRO A 65 0.98 2.87 9.80
C PRO A 65 1.31 4.18 10.53
N GLY A 66 2.39 4.17 11.32
CA GLY A 66 2.94 5.37 11.98
C GLY A 66 3.84 6.23 11.08
N SER A 67 4.09 5.82 9.83
CA SER A 67 4.90 6.62 8.88
C SER A 67 4.08 7.80 8.34
N GLY A 68 4.75 8.94 8.12
CA GLY A 68 4.10 10.12 7.55
C GLY A 68 3.60 9.87 6.12
N GLU A 69 4.30 9.02 5.38
CA GLU A 69 3.98 8.58 4.03
C GLU A 69 2.67 7.80 3.99
N PHE A 70 2.44 6.89 4.94
CA PHE A 70 1.18 6.17 5.03
C PHE A 70 0.00 7.08 5.38
N GLN A 71 0.20 8.06 6.28
CA GLN A 71 -0.84 9.04 6.59
C GLN A 71 -1.17 9.94 5.40
N ALA A 72 -0.17 10.33 4.60
CA ALA A 72 -0.39 11.08 3.37
C ALA A 72 -1.16 10.26 2.33
N LEU A 73 -0.79 8.98 2.16
CA LEU A 73 -1.50 8.05 1.27
C LEU A 73 -2.96 7.86 1.68
N LEU A 74 -3.25 7.72 2.98
CA LEU A 74 -4.62 7.63 3.49
C LEU A 74 -5.44 8.90 3.23
N LYS A 75 -4.80 10.07 3.33
CA LYS A 75 -5.46 11.34 3.02
C LYS A 75 -5.83 11.43 1.54
N GLU A 76 -4.90 11.08 0.66
CA GLU A 76 -5.13 11.06 -0.79
C GLU A 76 -6.20 10.04 -1.18
N ALA A 77 -6.18 8.84 -0.60
CA ALA A 77 -7.22 7.83 -0.73
C ALA A 77 -8.63 8.41 -0.45
N ARG A 78 -8.79 9.11 0.69
CA ARG A 78 -10.06 9.74 1.08
C ARG A 78 -10.49 10.86 0.14
N GLU A 79 -9.53 11.66 -0.36
CA GLU A 79 -9.81 12.72 -1.34
C GLU A 79 -10.30 12.15 -2.68
N LEU A 80 -9.89 10.93 -3.02
CA LEU A 80 -10.34 10.19 -4.21
C LEU A 80 -11.67 9.45 -4.00
N GLY A 81 -12.28 9.55 -2.82
CA GLY A 81 -13.61 9.02 -2.53
C GLY A 81 -13.63 7.59 -1.97
N LEU A 82 -12.56 7.19 -1.28
CA LEU A 82 -12.61 6.12 -0.27
C LEU A 82 -13.23 6.60 1.04
#